data_AF-A0A2E9YCR6-F1
#
_entry.id   AF-A0A2E9YCR6-F1
#
_cell.length_a   1.000
_cell.length_b   1.000
_cell.length_c   1.000
_cell.angle_alpha   90.00
_cell.angle_beta   90.00
_cell.angle_gamma   90.00
#
_symmetry.space_group_name_H-M   'P 1'
#
loop_
_entity.id
_entity.type
_entity.pdbx_description
1 polymer ?
#
loop_
_entity_poly.entity_id
_entity_poly.type
_entity_poly.pdbx_seq_one_letter_code
_entity_poly.pdbx_strand_id
1 'polypeptide(L)'
;MKQKCTMGAIEKRVSASNNQLIRGAILMYWSIFWLFNIVDKVIGGSMFLWVGRDRFAQFQKYFASAGLDAPIVADVALMVAAALEVFAFVFMTGALFFFLKGCLKETRSWFFMGILLTLATFTLFSWGDHLFGDRFELLEHTLFWFMTLASWVIFKRLEGVDQDHSGGLNRPQVIAAALLACVLVGSVSLSIFDYNKDYFYRRTAPIAAEPVGEDLFKVSFPFLGGSTVFEKTIAQFVEEHPTKRIDHIYTVPNPLRLKKADALIFYIITEEKP
;
A
#
# COMPACT_ATOMS: atom_id res chain seq x y z
N MET A 1 0.33 33.35 -50.42
CA MET A 1 -0.69 33.34 -49.35
C MET A 1 -1.34 31.97 -49.07
N LYS A 2 -1.24 30.96 -49.95
CA LYS A 2 -1.79 29.59 -49.73
C LYS A 2 -1.00 28.68 -48.77
N GLN A 3 0.26 29.01 -48.46
CA GLN A 3 1.18 28.12 -47.72
C GLN A 3 1.02 28.17 -46.19
N LYS A 4 0.47 29.26 -45.63
CA LYS A 4 0.19 29.40 -44.18
C LYS A 4 -1.02 28.58 -43.71
N CYS A 5 -1.96 28.28 -44.61
CA CYS A 5 -3.21 27.59 -44.27
C CYS A 5 -3.02 26.07 -44.15
N THR A 6 -2.14 25.47 -44.95
CA THR A 6 -1.80 24.04 -44.90
C THR A 6 -0.95 23.65 -43.71
N MET A 7 -0.04 24.52 -43.26
CA MET A 7 0.84 24.24 -42.12
C MET A 7 0.06 24.16 -40.80
N GLY A 8 -0.89 25.08 -40.57
CA GLY A 8 -1.73 25.06 -39.38
C GLY A 8 -2.71 23.88 -39.32
N ALA A 9 -3.12 23.32 -40.46
CA ALA A 9 -3.95 22.12 -40.51
C ALA A 9 -3.15 20.84 -40.17
N ILE A 10 -1.90 20.76 -40.63
CA ILE A 10 -0.99 19.64 -40.31
C ILE A 10 -0.62 19.67 -38.83
N GLU A 11 -0.25 20.84 -38.28
CA GLU A 11 0.04 20.99 -36.85
C GLU A 11 -1.15 20.62 -35.96
N LYS A 12 -2.37 21.04 -36.31
CA LYS A 12 -3.59 20.63 -35.60
C LYS A 12 -3.83 19.12 -35.64
N ARG A 13 -3.59 18.47 -36.78
CA ARG A 13 -3.80 17.03 -36.94
C ARG A 13 -2.75 16.21 -36.17
N VAL A 14 -1.49 16.65 -36.19
CA VAL A 14 -0.41 16.04 -35.40
C VAL A 14 -0.63 16.24 -33.91
N SER A 15 -1.04 17.44 -33.48
CA SER A 15 -1.40 17.73 -32.09
C SER A 15 -2.57 16.88 -31.59
N ALA A 16 -3.64 16.74 -32.39
CA ALA A 16 -4.76 15.86 -32.07
C ALA A 16 -4.33 14.39 -31.96
N SER A 17 -3.43 13.91 -32.84
CA SER A 17 -2.87 12.56 -32.77
C SER A 17 -2.02 12.34 -31.51
N ASN A 18 -1.20 13.32 -31.13
CA ASN A 18 -0.35 13.25 -29.93
C ASN A 18 -1.21 13.25 -28.65
N ASN A 19 -2.28 14.05 -28.61
CA ASN A 19 -3.20 14.07 -27.48
C ASN A 19 -3.88 12.71 -27.28
N GLN A 20 -4.33 12.07 -28.37
CA GLN A 20 -4.92 10.73 -28.30
C GLN A 20 -3.89 9.68 -27.87
N LEU A 21 -2.63 9.78 -28.33
CA LEU A 21 -1.56 8.88 -27.91
C LEU A 21 -1.32 8.98 -26.41
N ILE A 22 -1.18 10.18 -25.86
CA ILE A 22 -0.96 10.38 -24.42
C ILE A 22 -2.16 9.89 -23.61
N ARG A 23 -3.39 10.17 -24.06
CA ARG A 23 -4.61 9.66 -23.41
C ARG A 23 -4.64 8.13 -23.38
N GLY A 24 -4.33 7.48 -24.49
CA GLY A 24 -4.21 6.03 -24.58
C GLY A 24 -3.12 5.47 -23.66
N ALA A 25 -1.95 6.13 -23.60
CA ALA A 25 -0.85 5.74 -22.74
C ALA A 25 -1.22 5.80 -21.24
N ILE A 26 -1.96 6.83 -20.81
CA ILE A 26 -2.47 6.94 -19.43
C ILE A 26 -3.39 5.75 -19.10
N LEU A 27 -4.36 5.45 -19.97
CA LEU A 27 -5.29 4.35 -19.76
C LEU A 27 -4.58 2.99 -19.72
N MET A 28 -3.63 2.78 -20.63
CA MET A 28 -2.81 1.58 -20.69
C MET A 28 -1.95 1.42 -19.44
N TYR A 29 -1.28 2.49 -18.99
CA TYR A 29 -0.49 2.49 -17.77
C TYR A 29 -1.30 2.01 -16.56
N TRP A 30 -2.48 2.62 -16.32
CA TRP A 30 -3.31 2.24 -15.17
C TRP A 30 -3.90 0.84 -15.28
N SER A 31 -4.23 0.40 -16.49
CA SER A 31 -4.71 -0.98 -16.71
C SER A 31 -3.63 -2.01 -16.38
N ILE A 32 -2.40 -1.80 -16.86
CA ILE A 32 -1.25 -2.68 -16.59
C ILE A 32 -0.86 -2.61 -15.11
N PHE A 33 -0.85 -1.42 -14.51
CA PHE A 33 -0.53 -1.23 -13.10
C PHE A 33 -1.45 -2.08 -12.21
N TRP A 34 -2.76 -1.97 -12.40
CA TRP A 34 -3.71 -2.74 -11.59
C TRP A 34 -3.69 -4.24 -11.90
N LEU A 35 -3.46 -4.62 -13.17
CA LEU A 35 -3.26 -6.02 -13.53
C LEU A 35 -2.11 -6.64 -12.73
N PHE A 36 -0.94 -5.97 -12.70
CA PHE A 36 0.21 -6.50 -11.97
C PHE A 36 -0.02 -6.54 -10.46
N ASN A 37 -0.75 -5.57 -9.88
CA ASN A 37 -1.11 -5.63 -8.46
C ASN A 37 -2.00 -6.84 -8.12
N ILE A 38 -2.97 -7.16 -8.99
CA ILE A 38 -3.83 -8.34 -8.83
C ILE A 38 -3.00 -9.62 -8.98
N VAL A 39 -2.15 -9.70 -10.01
CA VAL A 39 -1.28 -10.86 -10.25
C VAL A 39 -0.35 -11.09 -9.06
N ASP A 40 0.24 -10.03 -8.50
CA ASP A 40 1.10 -10.12 -7.31
C ASP A 40 0.36 -10.76 -6.12
N LYS A 41 -0.89 -10.35 -5.89
CA LYS A 41 -1.72 -10.89 -4.81
C LYS A 41 -2.19 -12.33 -5.05
N VAL A 42 -2.48 -12.69 -6.29
CA VAL A 42 -2.92 -14.05 -6.65
C VAL A 42 -1.76 -15.05 -6.52
N ILE A 43 -0.54 -14.65 -6.87
CA ILE A 43 0.64 -15.52 -6.76
C ILE A 43 1.02 -15.75 -5.28
N GLY A 44 0.86 -14.72 -4.43
CA GLY A 44 0.99 -14.86 -2.98
C GLY A 44 2.41 -15.16 -2.46
N GLY A 45 3.44 -15.05 -3.30
CA GLY A 45 4.83 -15.31 -2.92
C GLY A 45 5.82 -15.29 -4.09
N SER A 46 7.01 -15.83 -3.85
CA SER A 46 8.04 -15.96 -4.90
C SER A 46 7.91 -17.28 -5.66
N MET A 47 7.90 -17.21 -6.99
CA MET A 47 7.90 -18.35 -7.90
C MET A 47 8.90 -18.11 -9.04
N PHE A 48 9.13 -19.12 -9.88
CA PHE A 48 10.04 -19.00 -11.02
C PHE A 48 9.60 -17.84 -11.93
N LEU A 49 10.44 -16.79 -12.03
CA LEU A 49 10.22 -15.52 -12.74
C LEU A 49 9.30 -14.47 -12.08
N TRP A 50 8.82 -14.69 -10.84
CA TRP A 50 8.06 -13.69 -10.08
C TRP A 50 8.57 -13.59 -8.65
N VAL A 51 9.19 -12.46 -8.30
CA VAL A 51 9.74 -12.21 -6.96
C VAL A 51 8.80 -11.23 -6.25
N GLY A 52 7.64 -11.73 -5.84
CA GLY A 52 6.63 -10.98 -5.08
C GLY A 52 6.77 -11.18 -3.56
N ARG A 53 6.22 -10.25 -2.78
CA ARG A 53 6.11 -10.38 -1.31
C ARG A 53 4.82 -11.12 -0.97
N ASP A 54 4.86 -12.02 0.01
CA ASP A 54 3.65 -12.67 0.52
C ASP A 54 2.76 -11.66 1.26
N ARG A 55 1.70 -11.20 0.57
CA ARG A 55 0.78 -10.18 1.08
C ARG A 55 -0.13 -10.69 2.20
N PHE A 56 -0.44 -12.00 2.25
CA PHE A 56 -1.20 -12.60 3.36
C PHE A 56 -0.39 -12.53 4.63
N ALA A 57 0.86 -12.98 4.56
CA ALA A 57 1.79 -12.91 5.68
C ALA A 57 2.07 -11.46 6.12
N GLN A 58 2.18 -10.52 5.18
CA GLN A 58 2.38 -9.11 5.47
C GLN A 58 1.18 -8.51 6.23
N PHE A 59 -0.05 -8.75 5.76
CA PHE A 59 -1.27 -8.26 6.43
C PHE A 59 -1.44 -8.84 7.83
N GLN A 60 -1.24 -10.15 8.02
CA GLN A 60 -1.33 -10.77 9.34
C GLN A 60 -0.34 -10.15 10.34
N LYS A 61 0.86 -9.79 9.91
CA LYS A 61 1.86 -9.09 10.76
C LYS A 61 1.45 -7.68 11.11
N TYR A 62 0.91 -6.92 10.15
CA TYR A 62 0.42 -5.58 10.40
C TYR A 62 -0.66 -5.57 11.48
N PHE A 63 -1.64 -6.46 11.36
CA PHE A 63 -2.70 -6.59 12.36
C PHE A 63 -2.18 -7.08 13.71
N ALA A 64 -1.28 -8.07 13.74
CA ALA A 64 -0.62 -8.51 14.98
C ALA A 64 0.17 -7.38 15.66
N SER A 65 0.87 -6.54 14.88
CA SER A 65 1.61 -5.39 15.43
C SER A 65 0.70 -4.36 16.11
N ALA A 66 -0.54 -4.25 15.63
CA ALA A 66 -1.61 -3.43 16.20
C ALA A 66 -2.36 -4.10 17.37
N GLY A 67 -1.94 -5.30 17.80
CA GLY A 67 -2.59 -6.06 18.89
C GLY A 67 -3.82 -6.85 18.46
N LEU A 68 -4.06 -7.01 17.16
CA LEU A 68 -5.13 -7.84 16.60
C LEU A 68 -4.55 -9.18 16.12
N ASP A 69 -4.49 -10.15 17.03
CA ASP A 69 -3.90 -11.47 16.76
C ASP A 69 -4.82 -12.41 15.97
N ALA A 70 -6.04 -11.99 15.64
CA ALA A 70 -7.01 -12.80 14.91
C ALA A 70 -6.70 -12.80 13.39
N PRO A 71 -6.19 -13.90 12.80
CA PRO A 71 -5.72 -13.92 11.40
C PRO A 71 -6.86 -13.65 10.41
N ILE A 72 -8.08 -14.06 10.77
CA ILE A 72 -9.29 -13.87 9.95
C ILE A 72 -9.54 -12.37 9.67
N VAL A 73 -9.25 -11.49 10.62
CA VAL A 73 -9.47 -10.04 10.44
C VAL A 73 -8.51 -9.49 9.39
N ALA A 74 -7.24 -9.91 9.44
CA ALA A 74 -6.23 -9.53 8.46
C ALA A 74 -6.55 -10.08 7.06
N ASP A 75 -7.01 -11.33 6.98
CA ASP A 75 -7.38 -11.96 5.71
C ASP A 75 -8.61 -11.28 5.08
N VAL A 76 -9.62 -10.89 5.89
CA VAL A 76 -10.78 -10.13 5.43
C VAL A 76 -10.35 -8.74 4.93
N ALA A 77 -9.47 -8.05 5.66
CA ALA A 77 -8.94 -6.76 5.22
C ALA A 77 -8.19 -6.88 3.87
N LEU A 78 -7.41 -7.95 3.69
CA LEU A 78 -6.73 -8.23 2.43
C LEU A 78 -7.72 -8.55 1.29
N MET A 79 -8.80 -9.28 1.56
CA MET A 79 -9.85 -9.53 0.56
C MET A 79 -10.53 -8.23 0.13
N VAL A 80 -10.82 -7.33 1.07
CA VAL A 80 -11.40 -6.01 0.75
C VAL A 80 -10.42 -5.19 -0.09
N ALA A 81 -9.14 -5.17 0.27
CA ALA A 81 -8.10 -4.54 -0.52
C ALA A 81 -8.05 -5.11 -1.95
N ALA A 82 -7.94 -6.43 -2.08
CA ALA A 82 -7.92 -7.10 -3.38
C ALA A 82 -9.16 -6.82 -4.23
N ALA A 83 -10.36 -6.79 -3.62
CA ALA A 83 -11.60 -6.47 -4.32
C ALA A 83 -11.57 -5.05 -4.90
N LEU A 84 -11.09 -4.06 -4.14
CA LEU A 84 -10.95 -2.69 -4.63
C LEU A 84 -9.99 -2.58 -5.81
N GLU A 85 -8.87 -3.31 -5.78
CA GLU A 85 -7.93 -3.37 -6.91
C GLU A 85 -8.55 -3.99 -8.16
N VAL A 86 -9.32 -5.06 -8.00
CA VAL A 86 -10.06 -5.70 -9.11
C VAL A 86 -11.06 -4.73 -9.71
N PHE A 87 -11.83 -3.99 -8.89
CA PHE A 87 -12.74 -2.99 -9.41
C PHE A 87 -11.99 -1.87 -10.14
N ALA A 88 -10.90 -1.36 -9.58
CA ALA A 88 -10.08 -0.35 -10.24
C ALA A 88 -9.54 -0.84 -11.59
N PHE A 89 -9.06 -2.09 -11.66
CA PHE A 89 -8.62 -2.74 -12.89
C PHE A 89 -9.72 -2.82 -13.94
N VAL A 90 -10.92 -3.29 -13.57
CA VAL A 90 -12.06 -3.43 -14.48
C VAL A 90 -12.45 -2.07 -15.08
N PHE A 91 -12.51 -1.01 -14.26
CA PHE A 91 -12.87 0.32 -14.76
C PHE A 91 -11.78 0.94 -15.63
N MET A 92 -10.50 0.80 -15.27
CA MET A 92 -9.37 1.29 -16.08
C MET A 92 -9.27 0.58 -17.42
N THR A 93 -9.38 -0.76 -17.42
CA THR A 93 -9.32 -1.57 -18.63
C THR A 93 -10.56 -1.38 -19.49
N GLY A 94 -11.74 -1.25 -18.89
CA GLY A 94 -12.96 -0.91 -19.60
C GLY A 94 -12.88 0.46 -20.27
N ALA A 95 -12.31 1.46 -19.59
CA ALA A 95 -12.03 2.77 -20.19
C ALA A 95 -11.07 2.66 -21.39
N LEU A 96 -9.99 1.88 -21.27
CA LEU A 96 -9.08 1.60 -22.37
C LEU A 96 -9.80 0.94 -23.55
N PHE A 97 -10.67 -0.04 -23.27
CA PHE A 97 -11.45 -0.72 -24.30
C PHE A 97 -12.41 0.22 -25.04
N PHE A 98 -13.15 1.07 -24.32
CA PHE A 98 -14.02 2.07 -24.93
C PHE A 98 -13.22 3.12 -25.72
N PHE A 99 -12.01 3.46 -25.24
CA PHE A 99 -11.12 4.38 -25.93
C PHE A 99 -10.67 3.82 -27.28
N LEU A 100 -10.27 2.54 -27.31
CA LEU A 100 -9.92 1.84 -28.55
C LEU A 100 -11.10 1.71 -29.53
N LYS A 101 -12.33 1.66 -29.01
CA LYS A 101 -13.56 1.67 -29.81
C LYS A 101 -14.00 3.07 -30.28
N GLY A 102 -13.32 4.13 -29.84
CA GLY A 102 -13.70 5.52 -30.16
C GLY A 102 -14.92 6.04 -29.39
N CYS A 103 -15.41 5.32 -28.37
CA CYS A 103 -16.55 5.70 -27.55
C CYS A 103 -16.10 6.66 -26.43
N LEU A 104 -15.90 7.95 -26.77
CA LEU A 104 -15.27 8.92 -25.86
C LEU A 104 -16.08 9.19 -24.58
N LYS A 105 -17.41 9.21 -24.67
CA LYS A 105 -18.29 9.47 -23.51
C LYS A 105 -18.17 8.35 -22.48
N GLU A 106 -18.24 7.11 -22.93
CA GLU A 106 -18.10 5.91 -22.11
C GLU A 106 -16.68 5.82 -21.55
N THR A 107 -15.67 6.11 -22.39
CA THR A 107 -14.27 6.19 -21.95
C THR A 107 -14.12 7.11 -20.76
N ARG A 108 -14.64 8.34 -20.86
CA ARG A 108 -14.55 9.33 -19.78
C ARG A 108 -15.26 8.87 -18.52
N SER A 109 -16.45 8.31 -18.64
CA SER A 109 -17.22 7.84 -17.48
C SER A 109 -16.53 6.67 -16.77
N TRP A 110 -16.04 5.69 -17.53
CA TRP A 110 -15.33 4.53 -16.98
C TRP A 110 -13.99 4.95 -16.38
N PHE A 111 -13.25 5.83 -17.06
CA PHE A 111 -11.98 6.33 -16.54
C PHE A 111 -12.18 7.12 -15.26
N PHE A 112 -13.22 7.96 -15.18
CA PHE A 112 -13.54 8.70 -13.97
C PHE A 112 -13.84 7.77 -12.78
N MET A 113 -14.63 6.72 -12.99
CA MET A 113 -14.88 5.72 -11.94
C MET A 113 -13.60 4.97 -11.56
N GLY A 114 -12.75 4.63 -12.53
CA GLY A 114 -11.43 4.05 -12.28
C GLY A 114 -10.54 4.96 -11.44
N ILE A 115 -10.51 6.26 -11.73
CA ILE A 115 -9.79 7.27 -10.94
C ILE A 115 -10.31 7.32 -9.51
N LEU A 116 -11.64 7.37 -9.30
CA LEU A 116 -12.23 7.40 -7.96
C LEU A 116 -11.86 6.16 -7.14
N LEU A 117 -11.97 4.97 -7.74
CA LEU A 117 -11.58 3.71 -7.10
C LEU A 117 -10.08 3.69 -6.79
N THR A 118 -9.24 4.12 -7.73
CA THR A 118 -7.79 4.19 -7.55
C THR A 118 -7.39 5.11 -6.41
N LEU A 119 -8.01 6.29 -6.32
CA LEU A 119 -7.80 7.23 -5.20
C LEU A 119 -8.26 6.63 -3.87
N ALA A 120 -9.44 6.01 -3.84
CA ALA A 120 -9.96 5.37 -2.64
C ALA A 120 -9.03 4.23 -2.16
N THR A 121 -8.56 3.38 -3.08
CA THR A 121 -7.62 2.30 -2.79
C THR A 121 -6.33 2.84 -2.20
N PHE A 122 -5.68 3.82 -2.84
CA PHE A 122 -4.44 4.39 -2.31
C PHE A 122 -4.63 5.15 -1.01
N THR A 123 -5.76 5.82 -0.80
CA THR A 123 -6.07 6.44 0.50
C THR A 123 -6.18 5.39 1.61
N LEU A 124 -6.85 4.26 1.35
CA LEU A 124 -6.93 3.16 2.31
C LEU A 124 -5.56 2.55 2.59
N PHE A 125 -4.72 2.38 1.56
CA PHE A 125 -3.36 1.86 1.74
C PHE A 125 -2.47 2.83 2.51
N SER A 126 -2.44 4.11 2.14
CA SER A 126 -1.66 5.12 2.87
C SER A 126 -2.10 5.26 4.33
N TRP A 127 -3.40 5.10 4.62
CA TRP A 127 -3.85 5.04 6.00
C TRP A 127 -3.32 3.78 6.70
N GLY A 128 -3.45 2.60 6.08
CA GLY A 128 -2.87 1.35 6.58
C GLY A 128 -1.38 1.49 6.89
N ASP A 129 -0.60 2.00 5.94
CA ASP A 129 0.85 2.18 6.09
C ASP A 129 1.19 3.11 7.25
N HIS A 130 0.39 4.15 7.45
CA HIS A 130 0.58 5.06 8.58
C HIS A 130 0.25 4.39 9.92
N LEU A 131 -0.82 3.60 9.97
CA LEU A 131 -1.25 2.86 11.16
C LEU A 131 -0.21 1.79 11.56
N PHE A 132 0.32 1.06 10.58
CA PHE A 132 1.26 -0.03 10.79
C PHE A 132 2.73 0.41 10.79
N GLY A 133 3.01 1.67 10.41
CA GLY A 133 4.33 2.28 10.45
C GLY A 133 5.23 1.94 9.26
N ASP A 134 4.68 1.54 8.11
CA ASP A 134 5.43 1.26 6.89
C ASP A 134 5.72 2.55 6.08
N ARG A 135 6.87 3.16 6.35
CA ARG A 135 7.23 4.45 5.75
C ARG A 135 7.57 4.39 4.27
N PHE A 136 8.03 3.24 3.78
CA PHE A 136 8.41 3.09 2.38
C PHE A 136 7.16 2.91 1.52
N GLU A 137 6.25 2.01 1.91
CA GLU A 137 4.98 1.81 1.20
C GLU A 137 4.11 3.09 1.26
N LEU A 138 4.13 3.83 2.38
CA LEU A 138 3.42 5.12 2.50
C LEU A 138 3.85 6.14 1.43
N LEU A 139 5.16 6.27 1.19
CA LEU A 139 5.69 7.22 0.20
C LEU A 139 5.25 6.82 -1.21
N GLU A 140 5.36 5.54 -1.54
CA GLU A 140 4.96 4.99 -2.84
C GLU A 140 3.46 5.20 -3.09
N HIS A 141 2.60 4.81 -2.14
CA HIS A 141 1.15 4.97 -2.27
C HIS A 141 0.74 6.45 -2.36
N THR A 142 1.39 7.35 -1.63
CA THR A 142 1.15 8.79 -1.73
C THR A 142 1.54 9.33 -3.11
N LEU A 143 2.68 8.87 -3.67
CA LEU A 143 3.10 9.23 -5.02
C LEU A 143 2.06 8.76 -6.05
N PHE A 144 1.60 7.51 -5.96
CA PHE A 144 0.58 6.97 -6.87
C PHE A 144 -0.73 7.74 -6.76
N TRP A 145 -1.11 8.19 -5.57
CA TRP A 145 -2.28 9.03 -5.35
C TRP A 145 -2.20 10.35 -6.15
N PHE A 146 -1.07 11.05 -6.08
CA PHE A 146 -0.86 12.27 -6.88
C PHE A 146 -0.77 11.99 -8.38
N MET A 147 -0.11 10.91 -8.80
CA MET A 147 -0.05 10.51 -10.21
C MET A 147 -1.44 10.19 -10.77
N THR A 148 -2.32 9.61 -9.95
CA THR A 148 -3.71 9.34 -10.32
C THR A 148 -4.47 10.63 -10.60
N LEU A 149 -4.37 11.62 -9.70
CA LEU A 149 -4.98 12.95 -9.92
C LEU A 149 -4.42 13.64 -11.16
N ALA A 150 -3.09 13.64 -11.31
CA ALA A 150 -2.44 14.24 -12.46
C ALA A 150 -2.91 13.57 -13.76
N SER A 151 -3.04 12.24 -13.78
CA SER A 151 -3.55 11.48 -14.92
C SER A 151 -4.95 11.93 -15.33
N TRP A 152 -5.87 12.10 -14.37
CA TRP A 152 -7.21 12.62 -14.65
C TRP A 152 -7.18 14.03 -15.24
N VAL A 153 -6.41 14.93 -14.62
CA VAL A 153 -6.31 16.33 -15.07
C VAL A 153 -5.71 16.42 -16.48
N ILE A 154 -4.63 15.69 -16.74
CA ILE A 154 -3.97 15.65 -18.06
C ILE A 154 -4.93 15.05 -19.08
N PHE A 155 -5.55 13.91 -18.78
CA PHE A 155 -6.48 13.24 -19.69
C PHE A 155 -7.63 14.17 -20.10
N LYS A 156 -8.23 14.87 -19.14
CA LYS A 156 -9.31 15.83 -19.39
C LYS A 156 -8.84 17.04 -20.19
N ARG A 157 -7.66 17.58 -19.92
CA ARG A 157 -7.11 18.71 -20.69
C ARG A 157 -6.82 18.35 -22.15
N LEU A 158 -6.39 17.12 -22.40
CA LEU A 158 -6.06 16.62 -23.73
C LEU A 158 -7.27 16.20 -24.56
N GLU A 159 -8.45 16.06 -23.94
CA GLU A 159 -9.69 15.67 -24.62
C GLU A 159 -10.14 16.71 -25.68
N GLY A 160 -9.66 17.96 -25.58
CA GLY A 160 -10.07 19.05 -26.47
C GLY A 160 -11.49 19.50 -26.10
N VAL A 161 -11.64 20.79 -25.78
CA VAL A 161 -12.95 21.32 -25.36
C VAL A 161 -13.87 21.39 -26.56
N ASP A 162 -14.89 20.53 -26.60
CA ASP A 162 -16.18 20.85 -27.20
C ASP A 162 -17.33 20.31 -26.30
N GLN A 163 -17.99 21.29 -25.66
CA GLN A 163 -19.32 21.28 -24.99
C GLN A 163 -19.49 20.29 -23.81
N ASP A 164 -19.84 20.70 -22.58
CA ASP A 164 -20.84 21.67 -22.15
C ASP A 164 -20.52 22.18 -20.73
N HIS A 165 -20.74 23.47 -20.48
CA HIS A 165 -20.59 24.09 -19.17
C HIS A 165 -21.86 23.90 -18.36
N SER A 166 -21.97 22.80 -17.61
CA SER A 166 -22.90 22.72 -16.49
C SER A 166 -22.43 21.69 -15.46
N GLY A 167 -21.61 22.15 -14.53
CA GLY A 167 -21.11 21.31 -13.44
C GLY A 167 -20.09 22.03 -12.55
N GLY A 168 -20.31 23.31 -12.26
CA GLY A 168 -19.59 23.94 -11.15
C GLY A 168 -20.06 23.28 -9.86
N LEU A 169 -19.14 22.71 -9.08
CA LEU A 169 -19.44 22.24 -7.73
C LEU A 169 -20.11 23.38 -6.98
N ASN A 170 -21.33 23.14 -6.50
CA ASN A 170 -22.09 24.17 -5.81
C ASN A 170 -21.31 24.53 -4.53
N ARG A 171 -21.18 25.83 -4.20
CA ARG A 171 -20.46 26.31 -3.01
C ARG A 171 -20.78 25.51 -1.72
N PRO A 172 -22.04 25.13 -1.44
CA PRO A 172 -22.38 24.23 -0.33
C PRO A 172 -21.80 22.82 -0.45
N GLN A 173 -21.68 22.24 -1.65
CA GLN A 173 -21.04 20.93 -1.85
C GLN A 173 -19.54 21.00 -1.57
N VAL A 174 -18.88 22.09 -1.98
CA VAL A 174 -17.46 22.32 -1.68
C VAL A 174 -17.25 22.48 -0.17
N ILE A 175 -18.10 23.24 0.50
CA ILE A 175 -18.02 23.44 1.96
C ILE A 175 -18.30 22.12 2.69
N ALA A 176 -19.32 21.36 2.28
CA ALA A 176 -19.63 20.06 2.86
C ALA A 176 -18.49 19.06 2.67
N ALA A 177 -17.90 18.99 1.48
CA ALA A 177 -16.74 18.14 1.19
C ALA A 177 -15.51 18.56 2.02
N ALA A 178 -15.26 19.86 2.17
CA ALA A 178 -14.17 20.38 2.99
C ALA A 178 -14.37 20.06 4.48
N LEU A 179 -15.60 20.21 5.01
CA LEU A 179 -15.93 19.83 6.38
C LEU A 179 -15.76 18.33 6.60
N LEU A 180 -16.26 17.51 5.68
CA LEU A 180 -16.10 16.06 5.75
C LEU A 180 -14.62 15.66 5.72
N ALA A 181 -13.81 16.28 4.85
CA ALA A 181 -12.38 16.05 4.80
C ALA A 181 -11.69 16.45 6.11
N CYS A 182 -12.02 17.60 6.69
CA CYS A 182 -11.48 18.04 7.98
C CYS A 182 -11.87 17.08 9.12
N VAL A 183 -13.12 16.60 9.15
CA VAL A 183 -13.57 15.61 10.14
C VAL A 183 -12.83 14.29 9.97
N LEU A 184 -12.71 13.79 8.74
CA LEU A 184 -11.97 12.57 8.45
C LEU A 184 -10.50 12.70 8.86
N VAL A 185 -9.81 13.75 8.42
CA VAL A 185 -8.41 14.01 8.78
C VAL A 185 -8.25 14.16 10.30
N GLY A 186 -9.16 14.88 10.96
CA GLY A 186 -9.14 15.05 12.41
C GLY A 186 -9.34 13.73 13.15
N SER A 187 -10.32 12.92 12.74
CA SER A 187 -10.61 11.62 13.35
C SER A 187 -9.45 10.64 13.18
N VAL A 188 -8.85 10.59 11.98
CA VAL A 188 -7.67 9.75 11.70
C VAL A 188 -6.48 10.22 12.52
N SER A 189 -6.24 11.53 12.58
CA SER A 189 -5.14 12.09 13.39
C SER A 189 -5.31 11.76 14.86
N LEU A 190 -6.52 11.91 15.41
CA LEU A 190 -6.81 11.55 16.80
C LEU A 190 -6.60 10.06 17.06
N SER A 191 -7.07 9.19 16.15
CA SER A 191 -6.85 7.74 16.25
C SER A 191 -5.37 7.36 16.23
N ILE A 192 -4.56 8.04 15.40
CA ILE A 192 -3.10 7.83 15.35
C ILE A 192 -2.43 8.29 16.66
N PHE A 193 -2.84 9.45 17.18
CA PHE A 193 -2.30 9.95 18.45
C PHE A 193 -2.68 9.06 19.63
N ASP A 194 -3.91 8.55 19.64
CA ASP A 194 -4.40 7.63 20.67
C ASP A 194 -3.63 6.29 20.62
N TYR A 195 -3.51 5.70 19.43
CA TYR A 195 -2.69 4.50 19.23
C TYR A 195 -1.23 4.69 19.64
N ASN A 196 -0.62 5.84 19.32
CA ASN A 196 0.76 6.12 19.74
C ASN A 196 0.90 6.23 21.26
N LYS A 197 -0.09 6.74 22.00
CA LYS A 197 0.02 6.80 23.47
C LYS A 197 0.19 5.40 24.08
N ASP A 198 -0.56 4.44 23.57
CA ASP A 198 -0.62 3.11 24.17
C ASP A 198 0.41 2.14 23.60
N TYR A 199 0.90 2.34 22.38
CA TYR A 199 1.73 1.35 21.69
C TYR A 199 3.14 1.82 21.31
N PHE A 200 3.47 3.11 21.50
CA PHE A 200 4.80 3.63 21.15
C PHE A 200 5.94 2.99 21.96
N TYR A 201 5.66 2.56 23.19
CA TYR A 201 6.65 1.89 24.05
C TYR A 201 7.22 0.61 23.41
N ARG A 202 6.46 -0.09 22.56
CA ARG A 202 6.87 -1.34 21.86
C ARG A 202 8.09 -1.16 20.94
N ARG A 203 8.47 0.07 20.61
CA ARG A 203 9.69 0.40 19.85
C ARG A 203 10.98 0.33 20.66
N THR A 204 10.86 0.31 21.99
CA THR A 204 12.01 0.40 22.89
C THR A 204 11.90 -0.51 24.11
N ALA A 205 10.74 -1.09 24.37
CA ALA A 205 10.58 -2.04 25.46
C ALA A 205 11.19 -3.39 25.07
N PRO A 206 11.86 -4.05 26.02
CA PRO A 206 12.37 -5.40 25.80
C PRO A 206 11.22 -6.41 25.70
N ILE A 207 11.53 -7.56 25.11
CA ILE A 207 10.57 -8.64 24.88
C ILE A 207 10.98 -9.82 25.74
N ALA A 208 10.06 -10.34 26.54
CA ALA A 208 10.32 -11.52 27.35
C ALA A 208 10.64 -12.73 26.45
N ALA A 209 11.68 -13.47 26.82
CA ALA A 209 12.06 -14.69 26.11
C ALA A 209 11.20 -15.87 26.61
N GLU A 210 10.60 -16.62 25.69
CA GLU A 210 9.78 -17.78 26.02
C GLU A 210 10.65 -19.04 26.09
N PRO A 211 10.62 -19.83 27.18
CA PRO A 211 11.35 -21.09 27.23
C PRO A 211 10.71 -22.11 26.29
N VAL A 212 11.51 -22.70 25.40
CA VAL A 212 11.09 -23.75 24.44
C VAL A 212 11.82 -25.07 24.71
N GLY A 213 12.84 -25.05 25.57
CA GLY A 213 13.54 -26.21 26.11
C GLY A 213 14.29 -25.84 27.38
N GLU A 214 15.06 -26.78 27.94
CA GLU A 214 15.81 -26.57 29.19
C GLU A 214 16.84 -25.42 29.08
N ASP A 215 17.52 -25.33 27.94
CA ASP A 215 18.54 -24.33 27.62
C ASP A 215 18.27 -23.55 26.33
N LEU A 216 17.01 -23.53 25.91
CA LEU A 216 16.60 -22.93 24.66
C LEU A 216 15.44 -21.97 24.87
N PHE A 217 15.66 -20.72 24.53
CA PHE A 217 14.65 -19.67 24.63
C PHE A 217 14.37 -19.08 23.26
N LYS A 218 13.11 -18.70 23.03
CA LYS A 218 12.64 -18.11 21.78
C LYS A 218 12.20 -16.68 22.04
N VAL A 219 12.65 -15.77 21.18
CA VAL A 219 12.19 -14.39 21.15
C VAL A 219 11.55 -14.10 19.80
N SER A 220 10.35 -13.51 19.81
CA SER A 220 9.61 -13.15 18.60
C SER A 220 9.58 -11.63 18.47
N PHE A 221 10.38 -11.06 17.55
CA PHE A 221 10.43 -9.60 17.39
C PHE A 221 9.14 -9.02 16.79
N PRO A 222 8.61 -7.92 17.33
CA PRO A 222 7.59 -7.12 16.67
C PRO A 222 8.20 -6.41 15.47
N PHE A 223 7.37 -6.14 14.46
CA PHE A 223 7.77 -5.44 13.23
C PHE A 223 8.45 -4.08 13.48
N LEU A 224 8.05 -3.39 14.56
CA LEU A 224 8.60 -2.08 14.95
C LEU A 224 9.84 -2.16 15.87
N GLY A 225 10.28 -3.37 16.22
CA GLY A 225 11.42 -3.60 17.12
C GLY A 225 12.75 -3.44 16.38
N GLY A 226 13.47 -2.35 16.67
CA GLY A 226 14.82 -2.10 16.15
C GLY A 226 15.94 -2.65 17.05
N SER A 227 17.18 -2.23 16.79
CA SER A 227 18.35 -2.64 17.58
C SER A 227 18.22 -2.35 19.09
N THR A 228 17.57 -1.25 19.47
CA THR A 228 17.33 -0.91 20.87
C THR A 228 16.45 -1.94 21.59
N VAL A 229 15.45 -2.50 20.92
CA VAL A 229 14.64 -3.58 21.48
C VAL A 229 15.48 -4.83 21.65
N PHE A 230 16.39 -5.11 20.70
CA PHE A 230 17.27 -6.27 20.76
C PHE A 230 18.23 -6.18 21.93
N GLU A 231 18.97 -5.08 22.04
CA GLU A 231 19.91 -4.84 23.12
C GLU A 231 19.24 -4.93 24.50
N LYS A 232 18.07 -4.30 24.65
CA LYS A 232 17.34 -4.36 25.91
C LYS A 232 16.74 -5.73 26.20
N THR A 233 16.33 -6.48 25.18
CA THR A 233 15.83 -7.86 25.33
C THR A 233 16.95 -8.76 25.84
N ILE A 234 18.15 -8.65 25.28
CA ILE A 234 19.31 -9.41 25.77
C ILE A 234 19.70 -8.97 27.19
N ALA A 235 19.68 -7.67 27.49
CA ALA A 235 19.94 -7.17 28.83
C ALA A 235 18.94 -7.72 29.87
N GLN A 236 17.63 -7.66 29.55
CA GLN A 236 16.58 -8.23 30.40
C GLN A 236 16.77 -9.73 30.58
N PHE A 237 17.09 -10.46 29.51
CA PHE A 237 17.32 -11.90 29.58
C PHE A 237 18.46 -12.28 30.53
N VAL A 238 19.58 -11.54 30.49
CA VAL A 238 20.73 -11.79 31.40
C VAL A 238 20.38 -11.47 32.86
N GLU A 239 19.53 -10.47 33.09
CA GLU A 239 19.05 -10.11 34.43
C GLU A 239 18.09 -11.17 34.99
N GLU A 240 17.17 -11.68 34.16
CA GLU A 240 16.18 -12.69 34.54
C GLU A 240 16.79 -14.09 34.69
N HIS A 241 17.90 -14.38 34.01
CA HIS A 241 18.60 -15.67 34.05
C HIS A 241 20.06 -15.53 34.52
N PRO A 242 20.30 -15.13 35.78
CA PRO A 242 21.65 -14.83 36.28
C PRO A 242 22.56 -16.06 36.31
N THR A 243 22.00 -17.27 36.39
CA THR A 243 22.75 -18.55 36.39
C THR A 243 23.11 -19.04 34.99
N LYS A 244 22.54 -18.46 33.93
CA LYS A 244 22.75 -18.88 32.56
C LYS A 244 23.69 -17.95 31.81
N ARG A 245 24.61 -18.50 31.03
CA ARG A 245 25.47 -17.79 30.07
C ARG A 245 24.90 -17.98 28.67
N ILE A 246 24.77 -16.90 27.91
CA ILE A 246 24.41 -16.98 26.49
C ILE A 246 25.60 -17.59 25.74
N ASP A 247 25.38 -18.71 25.07
CA ASP A 247 26.37 -19.35 24.20
C ASP A 247 26.20 -18.86 22.76
N HIS A 248 25.01 -19.08 22.18
CA HIS A 248 24.71 -18.71 20.80
C HIS A 248 23.34 -18.05 20.63
N ILE A 249 23.28 -17.07 19.73
CA ILE A 249 22.04 -16.48 19.24
C ILE A 249 21.93 -16.78 17.74
N TYR A 250 20.87 -17.47 17.33
CA TYR A 250 20.70 -17.87 15.93
C TYR A 250 19.25 -17.74 15.45
N THR A 251 19.08 -17.67 14.13
CA THR A 251 17.77 -17.67 13.46
C THR A 251 17.60 -18.98 12.69
N VAL A 252 16.38 -19.50 12.60
CA VAL A 252 16.12 -20.83 12.01
C VAL A 252 16.38 -20.83 10.49
N PRO A 253 16.96 -21.90 9.91
CA PRO A 253 17.15 -22.02 8.46
C PRO A 253 15.84 -21.99 7.64
N ASN A 254 15.97 -21.56 6.37
CA ASN A 254 14.91 -21.27 5.40
C ASN A 254 13.71 -22.25 5.30
N PRO A 255 13.83 -23.59 5.42
CA PRO A 255 12.71 -24.50 5.17
C PRO A 255 11.60 -24.44 6.23
N LEU A 256 11.91 -24.00 7.47
CA LEU A 256 10.92 -23.85 8.55
C LEU A 256 10.24 -22.46 8.55
N ARG A 257 10.73 -21.52 7.71
CA ARG A 257 10.12 -20.20 7.49
C ARG A 257 8.93 -20.22 6.52
N LEU A 258 8.73 -21.32 5.80
CA LEU A 258 7.77 -21.43 4.68
C LEU A 258 6.29 -21.20 5.03
N LYS A 259 5.91 -21.06 6.31
CA LYS A 259 4.54 -20.67 6.74
C LYS A 259 4.49 -19.75 7.97
N LYS A 260 5.64 -19.25 8.44
CA LYS A 260 5.75 -18.34 9.59
C LYS A 260 6.76 -17.26 9.22
N ALA A 261 6.23 -16.23 8.57
CA ALA A 261 6.99 -15.26 7.80
C ALA A 261 7.85 -14.29 8.63
N ASP A 262 8.78 -13.65 7.91
CA ASP A 262 9.77 -12.58 8.18
C ASP A 262 9.53 -11.60 9.36
N ALA A 263 9.36 -12.09 10.57
CA ALA A 263 9.78 -11.40 11.80
C ALA A 263 11.10 -12.03 12.24
N LEU A 264 12.02 -11.27 12.85
CA LEU A 264 13.24 -11.86 13.40
C LEU A 264 12.85 -12.75 14.59
N ILE A 265 12.73 -14.05 14.36
CA ILE A 265 12.66 -15.03 15.42
C ILE A 265 14.08 -15.52 15.62
N PHE A 266 14.64 -15.21 16.77
CA PHE A 266 15.92 -15.77 17.18
C PHE A 266 15.76 -16.60 18.43
N TYR A 267 16.67 -17.56 18.54
CA TYR A 267 16.77 -18.46 19.67
C TYR A 267 18.03 -18.11 20.45
N ILE A 268 17.90 -18.07 21.77
CA ILE A 268 19.02 -17.92 22.70
C ILE A 268 19.28 -19.30 23.27
N ILE A 269 20.45 -19.87 22.95
CA ILE A 269 20.97 -21.06 23.61
C ILE A 269 21.82 -20.63 24.79
N THR A 270 21.62 -21.29 25.91
CA THR A 270 22.34 -21.02 27.15
C THR A 270 23.10 -22.22 27.67
N GLU A 271 24.10 -21.96 28.50
CA GLU A 271 24.75 -22.97 29.33
C GLU A 271 24.78 -22.49 30.77
N GLU A 272 24.88 -23.41 31.72
CA GLU A 272 25.10 -23.09 33.13
C GLU A 272 26.41 -22.30 33.31
N LYS A 273 26.37 -21.25 34.13
CA LYS A 273 27.59 -20.54 34.53
C LYS A 273 28.41 -21.44 35.47
N PRO A 274 29.74 -21.56 35.23
CA PRO A 274 30.62 -22.30 36.12
C PRO A 274 30.75 -21.63 37.50
#